data_AF-A0A3D3LGJ7-F1
#
_entry.id   AF-A0A3D3LGJ7-F1
#
_cell.length_a   1.000
_cell.length_b   1.000
_cell.length_c   1.000
_cell.angle_alpha   90.00
_cell.angle_beta   90.00
_cell.angle_gamma   90.00
#
_symmetry.space_group_name_H-M   'P 1'
#
loop_
_entity.id
_entity.type
_entity.pdbx_description
1 polymer ?
#
loop_
_entity_poly.entity_id
_entity_poly.type
_entity_poly.pdbx_seq_one_letter_code
_entity_poly.pdbx_strand_id
1 'polypeptide(L)'
;MKHEATTGKFDMRNSKLEQRGGTWADPRRRACQSAGTAHAHGADSRILANAPTVPQRRACQGVFVALTAFCFASCSLTKPVSDPATRHVLDPAIPYRAGAASQPALAVARPSLPSYLDRQQLVTRGAGGEVRVLDNHLWSEPLDSGIARVLAANLSRLTGSTAILPVGNFITLDYSALVEMRVERFDPDPSGNLVLECAWKKQPVSGADTPFKSFRAEVPVDPSKAPMTGRIAAMNEALARLAREMARGL
;
A
#
# COMPACT_ATOMS: atom_id res chain seq x y z
N MET A 1 -8.17 36.25 -38.31
CA MET A 1 -8.58 34.83 -38.39
C MET A 1 -9.47 34.55 -37.20
N LYS A 2 -10.77 34.34 -37.46
CA LYS A 2 -11.80 34.05 -36.46
C LYS A 2 -11.87 32.54 -36.30
N HIS A 3 -11.69 32.02 -35.09
CA HIS A 3 -11.99 30.61 -34.80
C HIS A 3 -13.27 30.54 -33.98
N GLU A 4 -14.32 30.05 -34.64
CA GLU A 4 -15.61 29.72 -34.04
C GLU A 4 -15.47 28.46 -33.16
N ALA A 5 -15.95 28.57 -31.94
CA ALA A 5 -16.11 27.45 -31.02
C ALA A 5 -17.37 26.67 -31.39
N THR A 6 -17.23 25.37 -31.67
CA THR A 6 -18.37 24.47 -31.90
C THR A 6 -18.73 23.79 -30.59
N THR A 7 -19.91 24.16 -30.08
CA THR A 7 -20.56 23.59 -28.90
C THR A 7 -21.19 22.23 -29.26
N GLY A 8 -20.64 21.15 -28.72
CA GLY A 8 -21.25 19.81 -28.78
C GLY A 8 -22.07 19.52 -27.53
N LYS A 9 -23.39 19.46 -27.67
CA LYS A 9 -24.38 19.22 -26.60
C LYS A 9 -24.66 17.72 -26.44
N PHE A 10 -24.64 17.31 -25.17
CA PHE A 10 -25.06 16.07 -24.51
C PHE A 10 -26.20 15.26 -25.16
N ASP A 11 -26.07 13.93 -25.21
CA ASP A 11 -27.21 13.03 -24.98
C ASP A 11 -26.75 11.79 -24.19
N MET A 12 -27.39 11.60 -23.03
CA MET A 12 -27.15 10.53 -22.08
C MET A 12 -28.47 9.79 -21.93
N ARG A 13 -28.72 8.83 -22.82
CA ARG A 13 -29.86 7.92 -22.74
C ARG A 13 -29.43 6.50 -23.10
N ASN A 14 -29.44 5.67 -22.06
CA ASN A 14 -29.92 4.30 -22.10
C ASN A 14 -29.09 3.29 -22.92
N SER A 15 -28.15 2.61 -22.27
CA SER A 15 -27.91 1.20 -22.59
C SER A 15 -27.68 0.39 -21.30
N LYS A 16 -28.71 -0.40 -21.01
CA LYS A 16 -28.78 -1.41 -19.97
C LYS A 16 -27.79 -2.52 -20.34
N LEU A 17 -26.65 -2.58 -19.66
CA LEU A 17 -25.69 -3.68 -19.84
C LEU A 17 -26.25 -4.93 -19.14
N GLU A 18 -26.89 -5.77 -19.96
CA GLU A 18 -27.22 -7.15 -19.63
C GLU A 18 -25.95 -7.90 -19.19
N GLN A 19 -25.95 -8.38 -17.95
CA GLN A 19 -24.96 -9.35 -17.49
C GLN A 19 -25.26 -10.69 -18.14
N ARG A 20 -24.58 -10.98 -19.25
CA ARG A 20 -24.50 -12.32 -19.84
C ARG A 20 -23.45 -13.13 -19.08
N GLY A 21 -23.91 -14.06 -18.25
CA GLY A 21 -23.08 -15.08 -17.62
C GLY A 21 -22.43 -15.96 -18.68
N GLY A 22 -21.10 -15.89 -18.77
CA GLY A 22 -20.28 -16.80 -19.56
C GLY A 22 -19.94 -18.04 -18.74
N THR A 23 -20.68 -19.12 -18.95
CA THR A 23 -20.36 -20.45 -18.46
C THR A 23 -19.31 -21.09 -19.37
N TRP A 24 -18.13 -21.38 -18.80
CA TRP A 24 -17.13 -22.22 -19.44
C TRP A 24 -17.55 -23.69 -19.30
N ALA A 25 -17.79 -24.35 -20.44
CA ALA A 25 -18.14 -25.77 -20.50
C ALA A 25 -16.89 -26.65 -20.39
N ASP A 26 -16.86 -27.54 -19.39
CA ASP A 26 -15.92 -28.67 -19.30
C ASP A 26 -16.65 -29.95 -19.76
N PRO A 27 -16.22 -30.60 -20.86
CA PRO A 27 -16.82 -31.82 -21.32
C PRO A 27 -15.96 -33.01 -20.88
N ARG A 28 -16.43 -33.75 -19.87
CA ARG A 28 -16.39 -35.23 -19.81
C ARG A 28 -16.76 -35.71 -18.40
N ARG A 29 -17.95 -36.28 -18.27
CA ARG A 29 -18.22 -37.48 -17.46
C ARG A 29 -19.65 -37.95 -17.73
N ARG A 30 -19.80 -38.90 -18.65
CA ARG A 30 -21.02 -39.72 -18.74
C ARG A 30 -20.93 -40.78 -17.66
N ALA A 31 -21.85 -40.72 -16.71
CA ALA A 31 -22.23 -41.87 -15.90
C ALA A 31 -23.28 -42.68 -16.67
N CYS A 32 -23.14 -44.00 -16.68
CA CYS A 32 -24.27 -44.91 -16.86
C CYS A 32 -24.24 -45.87 -15.67
N GLN A 33 -25.20 -45.67 -14.78
CA GLN A 33 -25.69 -46.69 -13.87
C GLN A 33 -26.69 -47.54 -14.65
N SER A 34 -26.66 -48.86 -14.45
CA SER A 34 -27.88 -49.66 -14.53
C SER A 34 -27.73 -50.89 -13.63
N ALA A 35 -28.70 -51.01 -12.73
CA ALA A 35 -28.97 -52.16 -11.89
C ALA A 35 -29.43 -53.37 -12.72
N GLY A 36 -29.43 -54.56 -12.11
CA GLY A 36 -30.28 -55.66 -12.59
C GLY A 36 -29.76 -57.05 -12.31
N THR A 37 -30.12 -57.57 -11.14
CA THR A 37 -30.45 -58.97 -10.80
C THR A 37 -30.41 -60.03 -11.90
N ALA A 38 -29.78 -61.19 -11.62
CA ALA A 38 -30.38 -62.52 -11.83
C ALA A 38 -29.52 -63.64 -11.22
N HIS A 39 -30.14 -64.43 -10.35
CA HIS A 39 -29.71 -65.80 -10.02
C HIS A 39 -29.99 -66.71 -11.23
N ALA A 40 -29.07 -67.62 -11.57
CA ALA A 40 -29.43 -68.95 -12.08
C ALA A 40 -28.24 -69.92 -12.02
N HIS A 41 -28.58 -71.13 -11.59
CA HIS A 41 -27.79 -72.35 -11.58
C HIS A 41 -27.31 -72.78 -12.98
N GLY A 42 -26.20 -73.50 -13.04
CA GLY A 42 -25.82 -74.29 -14.21
C GLY A 42 -24.41 -74.84 -14.08
N ALA A 43 -24.32 -76.14 -13.87
CA ALA A 43 -23.09 -76.88 -13.61
C ALA A 43 -22.21 -77.11 -14.85
N ASP A 44 -20.97 -77.52 -14.57
CA ASP A 44 -20.06 -78.31 -15.41
C ASP A 44 -19.55 -77.66 -16.71
N SER A 45 -18.33 -77.93 -17.18
CA SER A 45 -17.15 -78.59 -16.66
C SER A 45 -16.05 -78.33 -17.71
N ARG A 46 -14.79 -78.33 -17.26
CA ARG A 46 -13.58 -78.58 -18.08
C ARG A 46 -13.29 -77.60 -19.23
N ILE A 47 -12.17 -76.88 -19.11
CA ILE A 47 -10.97 -77.07 -19.96
C ILE A 47 -9.88 -76.08 -19.52
N LEU A 48 -8.80 -76.67 -18.99
CA LEU A 48 -7.38 -76.35 -19.11
C LEU A 48 -7.00 -74.99 -19.74
N ALA A 49 -6.20 -74.19 -19.01
CA ALA A 49 -4.76 -74.04 -19.25
C ALA A 49 -4.21 -72.68 -18.76
N ASN A 50 -3.14 -72.77 -17.95
CA ASN A 50 -2.09 -71.77 -17.69
C ASN A 50 -2.46 -70.27 -17.57
N ALA A 51 -2.43 -69.78 -16.33
CA ALA A 51 -2.06 -68.40 -16.04
C ALA A 51 -0.79 -68.39 -15.16
N PRO A 52 0.31 -67.74 -15.58
CA PRO A 52 1.44 -67.53 -14.70
C PRO A 52 1.01 -66.60 -13.56
N THR A 53 1.17 -67.05 -12.31
CA THR A 53 0.96 -66.21 -11.13
C THR A 53 2.07 -65.17 -11.05
N VAL A 54 1.82 -63.97 -11.58
CA VAL A 54 2.69 -62.80 -11.34
C VAL A 54 2.52 -62.40 -9.87
N PRO A 55 3.58 -62.40 -9.03
CA PRO A 55 3.48 -62.01 -7.64
C PRO A 55 3.45 -60.47 -7.54
N GLN A 56 2.33 -59.87 -7.92
CA GLN A 56 2.24 -58.43 -8.19
C GLN A 56 1.91 -57.57 -6.95
N ARG A 57 1.58 -58.18 -5.81
CA ARG A 57 1.02 -57.45 -4.65
C ARG A 57 2.05 -56.76 -3.74
N ARG A 58 3.31 -57.23 -3.68
CA ARG A 58 4.30 -56.65 -2.73
C ARG A 58 5.06 -55.45 -3.29
N ALA A 59 5.24 -55.35 -4.61
CA ALA A 59 6.01 -54.27 -5.22
C ALA A 59 5.28 -52.90 -5.19
N CYS A 60 3.96 -52.87 -5.40
CA CYS A 60 3.20 -51.61 -5.39
C CYS A 60 3.00 -51.01 -3.99
N GLN A 61 3.01 -51.84 -2.93
CA GLN A 61 2.87 -51.35 -1.55
C GLN A 61 4.10 -50.59 -1.06
N GLY A 62 5.31 -51.02 -1.44
CA GLY A 62 6.54 -50.31 -1.08
C GLY A 62 6.67 -48.94 -1.74
N VAL A 63 6.24 -48.81 -3.00
CA VAL A 63 6.29 -47.56 -3.76
C VAL A 63 5.33 -46.51 -3.18
N PHE A 64 4.13 -46.91 -2.75
CA PHE A 64 3.14 -45.98 -2.17
C PHE A 64 3.57 -45.43 -0.80
N VAL A 65 4.24 -46.25 0.02
CA VAL A 65 4.78 -45.85 1.34
C VAL A 65 6.01 -44.95 1.18
N ALA A 66 6.87 -45.22 0.20
CA ALA A 66 8.04 -44.38 -0.08
C ALA A 66 7.66 -42.99 -0.61
N LEU A 67 6.65 -42.90 -1.48
CA LEU A 67 6.13 -41.62 -2.01
C LEU A 67 5.46 -40.77 -0.93
N THR A 68 4.71 -41.39 -0.01
CA THR A 68 4.11 -40.67 1.12
C THR A 68 5.17 -40.18 2.11
N ALA A 69 6.18 -40.99 2.42
CA ALA A 69 7.30 -40.57 3.28
C ALA A 69 8.11 -39.40 2.67
N PHE A 70 8.29 -39.38 1.34
CA PHE A 70 8.98 -38.28 0.65
C PHE A 70 8.18 -36.96 0.69
N CYS A 71 6.85 -37.02 0.56
CA CYS A 71 5.98 -35.84 0.66
C CYS A 71 5.94 -35.21 2.07
N PHE A 72 6.07 -36.00 3.13
CA PHE A 72 6.15 -35.47 4.49
C PHE A 72 7.53 -34.86 4.82
N ALA A 73 8.60 -35.39 4.22
CA ALA A 73 9.96 -34.82 4.38
C ALA A 73 10.14 -33.47 3.66
N SER A 74 9.37 -33.20 2.59
CA SER A 74 9.48 -31.94 1.84
C SER A 74 8.92 -30.72 2.57
N CYS A 75 8.02 -30.88 3.54
CA CYS A 75 7.42 -29.75 4.26
C CYS A 75 8.36 -29.14 5.33
N SER A 76 9.45 -29.80 5.69
CA SER A 76 10.40 -29.33 6.72
C SER A 76 11.50 -28.43 6.18
N LEU A 77 11.61 -28.27 4.85
CA LEU A 77 12.67 -27.48 4.20
C LEU A 77 12.31 -25.99 4.01
N THR A 78 11.05 -25.61 4.17
CA THR A 78 10.63 -24.19 4.13
C THR A 78 10.68 -23.59 5.53
N LYS A 79 11.89 -23.25 6.01
CA LYS A 79 12.01 -22.39 7.20
C LYS A 79 11.61 -20.96 6.80
N PRO A 80 10.72 -20.28 7.54
CA PRO A 80 10.45 -18.86 7.33
C PRO A 80 11.77 -18.08 7.37
N VAL A 81 12.08 -17.34 6.31
CA VAL A 81 13.19 -16.39 6.33
C VAL A 81 12.81 -15.29 7.31
N SER A 82 13.61 -15.12 8.36
CA SER A 82 13.46 -13.99 9.28
C SER A 82 13.78 -12.72 8.50
N ASP A 83 12.78 -11.86 8.31
CA ASP A 83 12.97 -10.50 7.79
C ASP A 83 13.35 -9.59 8.97
N PRO A 84 14.59 -9.08 9.05
CA PRO A 84 15.01 -8.18 10.12
C PRO A 84 14.45 -6.76 9.95
N ALA A 85 13.71 -6.46 8.86
CA ALA A 85 13.24 -5.11 8.58
C ALA A 85 12.21 -4.61 9.60
N THR A 86 12.47 -3.43 10.15
CA THR A 86 11.54 -2.68 10.98
C THR A 86 10.86 -1.60 10.15
N ARG A 87 9.52 -1.57 10.18
CA ARG A 87 8.71 -0.63 9.42
C ARG A 87 8.25 0.54 10.29
N HIS A 88 8.32 1.76 9.74
CA HIS A 88 8.03 3.01 10.42
C HIS A 88 6.92 3.77 9.71
N VAL A 89 6.14 4.52 10.47
CA VAL A 89 5.08 5.39 9.96
C VAL A 89 5.21 6.77 10.62
N LEU A 90 4.81 7.81 9.90
CA LEU A 90 4.70 9.15 10.47
C LEU A 90 3.36 9.31 11.18
N ASP A 91 3.34 10.03 12.29
CA ASP A 91 2.14 10.25 13.09
C ASP A 91 1.90 11.74 13.34
N PRO A 92 0.63 12.19 13.42
CA PRO A 92 0.36 13.58 13.70
C PRO A 92 0.68 13.89 15.17
N ALA A 93 1.63 14.81 15.40
CA ALA A 93 2.07 15.21 16.74
C ALA A 93 1.18 16.27 17.40
N ILE A 94 0.22 16.87 16.67
CA ILE A 94 -0.81 17.72 17.29
C ILE A 94 -1.81 16.81 18.02
N PRO A 95 -2.18 17.07 19.30
CA PRO A 95 -3.16 16.27 20.02
C PRO A 95 -4.49 16.14 19.28
N TYR A 96 -5.13 14.98 19.39
CA TYR A 96 -6.45 14.79 18.80
C TYR A 96 -7.46 15.75 19.43
N ARG A 97 -8.25 16.38 18.55
CA ARG A 97 -9.36 17.26 18.92
C ARG A 97 -10.53 16.94 18.00
N ALA A 98 -11.72 16.81 18.57
CA ALA A 98 -12.94 16.68 17.78
C ALA A 98 -13.13 17.95 16.92
N GLY A 99 -13.32 17.75 15.62
CA GLY A 99 -13.60 18.81 14.66
C GLY A 99 -15.03 18.73 14.14
N ALA A 100 -15.43 19.75 13.38
CA ALA A 100 -16.65 19.76 12.61
C ALA A 100 -16.32 19.91 11.12
N ALA A 101 -17.24 19.48 10.25
CA ALA A 101 -17.08 19.73 8.82
C ALA A 101 -17.18 21.24 8.56
N SER A 102 -16.15 21.80 7.92
CA SER A 102 -16.16 23.18 7.44
C SER A 102 -16.06 23.15 5.91
N GLN A 103 -16.98 23.81 5.23
CA GLN A 103 -16.94 23.95 3.77
C GLN A 103 -16.51 25.38 3.41
N PRO A 104 -15.74 25.57 2.33
CA PRO A 104 -15.23 24.55 1.41
C PRO A 104 -14.04 23.75 1.96
N ALA A 105 -13.83 22.53 1.46
CA ALA A 105 -12.69 21.70 1.84
C ALA A 105 -11.33 22.29 1.40
N LEU A 106 -10.27 21.88 2.09
CA LEU A 106 -8.88 22.14 1.74
C LEU A 106 -8.19 20.82 1.38
N ALA A 107 -7.57 20.78 0.21
CA ALA A 107 -6.80 19.63 -0.23
C ALA A 107 -5.32 19.76 0.17
N VAL A 108 -4.67 18.65 0.51
CA VAL A 108 -3.21 18.60 0.73
C VAL A 108 -2.59 17.68 -0.34
N ALA A 109 -1.80 18.24 -1.24
CA ALA A 109 -1.12 17.45 -2.27
C ALA A 109 0.01 16.60 -1.65
N ARG A 110 0.36 15.50 -2.32
CA ARG A 110 1.63 14.81 -2.03
C ARG A 110 2.79 15.77 -2.32
N PRO A 111 3.73 15.97 -1.39
CA PRO A 111 4.86 16.84 -1.63
C PRO A 111 5.79 16.25 -2.69
N SER A 112 6.46 17.11 -3.48
CA SER A 112 7.59 16.65 -4.26
C SER A 112 8.77 16.34 -3.33
N LEU A 113 9.42 15.19 -3.53
CA LEU A 113 10.59 14.79 -2.76
C LEU A 113 11.86 14.83 -3.63
N PRO A 114 13.04 15.12 -3.05
CA PRO A 114 14.31 14.77 -3.65
C PRO A 114 14.39 13.25 -3.87
N SER A 115 15.01 12.82 -4.97
CA SER A 115 15.05 11.40 -5.36
C SER A 115 15.71 10.48 -4.32
N TYR A 116 16.59 11.01 -3.47
CA TYR A 116 17.21 10.23 -2.39
C TYR A 116 16.25 9.95 -1.22
N LEU A 117 15.19 10.75 -1.06
CA LEU A 117 14.11 10.55 -0.08
C LEU A 117 12.93 9.75 -0.66
N ASP A 118 12.78 9.74 -1.99
CA ASP A 118 11.72 9.00 -2.68
C ASP A 118 12.06 7.50 -2.79
N ARG A 119 12.02 6.84 -1.63
CA ARG A 119 12.30 5.41 -1.48
C ARG A 119 11.67 4.86 -0.22
N GLN A 120 11.57 3.54 -0.16
CA GLN A 120 11.04 2.87 1.00
C GLN A 120 12.02 2.88 2.18
N GLN A 121 13.33 2.75 1.95
CA GLN A 121 14.31 2.79 3.04
C GLN A 121 14.45 4.19 3.64
N LEU A 122 14.66 4.26 4.95
CA LEU A 122 15.09 5.49 5.60
C LEU A 122 16.53 5.82 5.22
N VAL A 123 16.85 7.10 5.13
CA VAL A 123 18.20 7.59 4.78
C VAL A 123 18.75 8.52 5.84
N THR A 124 20.06 8.63 5.99
CA THR A 124 20.73 9.65 6.81
C THR A 124 21.73 10.40 5.96
N ARG A 125 21.99 11.66 6.31
CA ARG A 125 23.00 12.45 5.64
C ARG A 125 24.27 12.48 6.47
N GLY A 126 25.37 12.04 5.88
CA GLY A 126 26.72 12.11 6.46
C GLY A 126 27.39 13.45 6.17
N ALA A 127 28.64 13.56 6.60
CA ALA A 127 29.49 14.71 6.25
C ALA A 127 29.81 14.71 4.75
N GLY A 128 30.11 15.89 4.18
CA GLY A 128 30.56 16.00 2.79
C GLY A 128 29.51 15.63 1.73
N GLY A 129 28.23 15.59 2.08
CA GLY A 129 27.15 15.27 1.14
C GLY A 129 26.85 13.77 0.98
N GLU A 130 27.45 12.91 1.81
CA GLU A 130 27.15 11.48 1.84
C GLU A 130 25.67 11.24 2.19
N VAL A 131 25.02 10.32 1.47
CA VAL A 131 23.68 9.82 1.82
C VAL A 131 23.81 8.33 2.10
N ARG A 132 23.47 7.93 3.32
CA ARG A 132 23.50 6.53 3.78
C ARG A 132 22.09 5.98 3.86
N VAL A 133 21.90 4.79 3.33
CA VAL A 133 20.62 4.08 3.33
C VAL A 133 20.59 3.12 4.50
N LEU A 134 19.47 3.05 5.20
CA LEU A 134 19.28 2.14 6.33
C LEU A 134 18.52 0.88 5.85
N ASP A 135 19.26 -0.18 5.55
CA ASP A 135 18.73 -1.38 4.88
C ASP A 135 17.56 -2.04 5.62
N ASN A 136 17.59 -2.03 6.97
CA ASN A 136 16.59 -2.67 7.82
C ASN A 136 15.54 -1.69 8.38
N HIS A 137 15.56 -0.42 7.98
CA HIS A 137 14.57 0.57 8.42
C HIS A 137 13.79 1.08 7.22
N LEU A 138 12.52 0.68 7.15
CA LEU A 138 11.65 0.93 6.01
C LEU A 138 10.48 1.81 6.41
N TRP A 139 10.02 2.65 5.50
CA TRP A 139 8.70 3.26 5.59
C TRP A 139 7.62 2.22 5.30
N SER A 140 6.55 2.26 6.09
CA SER A 140 5.35 1.45 5.90
C SER A 140 4.51 1.92 4.70
N GLU A 141 4.70 3.16 4.28
CA GLU A 141 4.04 3.81 3.14
C GLU A 141 5.04 4.74 2.41
N PRO A 142 4.79 5.16 1.15
CA PRO A 142 5.62 6.18 0.51
C PRO A 142 5.70 7.44 1.37
N LEU A 143 6.92 7.98 1.54
CA LEU A 143 7.17 9.09 2.47
C LEU A 143 6.32 10.33 2.14
N ASP A 144 6.13 10.63 0.86
CA ASP A 144 5.30 11.74 0.40
C ASP A 144 3.83 11.59 0.80
N SER A 145 3.30 10.38 0.68
CA SER A 145 1.94 10.01 1.09
C SER A 145 1.76 10.15 2.60
N GLY A 146 2.75 9.70 3.38
CA GLY A 146 2.77 9.87 4.84
C GLY A 146 2.84 11.33 5.27
N ILE A 147 3.67 12.16 4.61
CA ILE A 147 3.74 13.60 4.88
C ILE A 147 2.39 14.27 4.61
N ALA A 148 1.77 14.02 3.45
CA ALA A 148 0.48 14.62 3.12
C ALA A 148 -0.62 14.24 4.11
N ARG A 149 -0.69 12.94 4.48
CA ARG A 149 -1.63 12.42 5.47
C ARG A 149 -1.44 13.07 6.85
N VAL A 150 -0.20 13.16 7.32
CA VAL A 150 0.12 13.75 8.64
C VAL A 150 -0.11 15.25 8.65
N LEU A 151 0.25 15.96 7.58
CA LEU A 151 -0.01 17.40 7.47
C LEU A 151 -1.51 17.69 7.48
N ALA A 152 -2.31 16.98 6.69
CA ALA A 152 -3.75 17.11 6.70
C ALA A 152 -4.33 16.87 8.11
N ALA A 153 -3.91 15.80 8.79
CA ALA A 153 -4.36 15.49 10.14
C ALA A 153 -3.96 16.57 11.17
N ASN A 154 -2.73 17.09 11.11
CA ASN A 154 -2.28 18.17 12.00
C ASN A 154 -3.08 19.45 11.75
N LEU A 155 -3.29 19.84 10.48
CA LEU A 155 -4.08 21.02 10.11
C LEU A 155 -5.55 20.89 10.55
N SER A 156 -6.15 19.71 10.38
CA SER A 156 -7.51 19.43 10.87
C SER A 156 -7.61 19.61 12.38
N ARG A 157 -6.64 19.11 13.14
CA ARG A 157 -6.61 19.22 14.62
C ARG A 157 -6.38 20.66 15.09
N LEU A 158 -5.58 21.44 14.36
CA LEU A 158 -5.30 22.85 14.66
C LEU A 158 -6.49 23.76 14.35
N THR A 159 -7.12 23.58 13.19
CA THR A 159 -8.23 24.42 12.71
C THR A 159 -9.59 23.98 13.23
N GLY A 160 -9.73 22.72 13.66
CA GLY A 160 -11.01 22.12 14.02
C GLY A 160 -11.87 21.71 12.81
N SER A 161 -11.35 21.80 11.59
CA SER A 161 -12.04 21.35 10.37
C SER A 161 -11.79 19.88 10.09
N THR A 162 -12.83 19.11 9.80
CA THR A 162 -12.70 17.72 9.29
C THR A 162 -12.59 17.66 7.76
N ALA A 163 -12.66 18.80 7.08
CA ALA A 163 -12.62 18.90 5.62
C ALA A 163 -11.22 19.26 5.07
N ILE A 164 -10.16 18.91 5.81
CA ILE A 164 -8.78 18.99 5.31
C ILE A 164 -8.30 17.58 5.03
N LEU A 165 -8.09 17.25 3.75
CA LEU A 165 -7.86 15.88 3.30
C LEU A 165 -6.66 15.81 2.34
N PRO A 166 -5.83 14.75 2.43
CA PRO A 166 -4.81 14.51 1.42
C PRO A 166 -5.47 14.13 0.09
N VAL A 167 -4.90 14.62 -1.02
CA VAL A 167 -5.33 14.22 -2.37
C VAL A 167 -4.81 12.82 -2.67
N GLY A 168 -5.73 11.90 -2.97
CA GLY A 168 -5.42 10.57 -3.52
C GLY A 168 -5.56 10.54 -5.04
N ASN A 169 -5.09 9.46 -5.67
CA ASN A 169 -5.03 9.34 -7.14
C ASN A 169 -6.40 9.26 -7.85
N PHE A 170 -7.52 9.06 -7.13
CA PHE A 170 -8.84 8.77 -7.73
C PHE A 170 -10.03 9.48 -7.04
N ILE A 171 -9.79 10.55 -6.27
CA ILE A 171 -10.86 11.22 -5.51
C ILE A 171 -11.29 12.50 -6.23
N THR A 172 -12.58 12.63 -6.53
CA THR A 172 -13.23 13.92 -6.81
C THR A 172 -13.50 14.63 -5.49
N LEU A 173 -12.50 15.33 -4.97
CA LEU A 173 -12.64 16.16 -3.79
C LEU A 173 -13.12 17.55 -4.25
N ASP A 174 -14.23 18.03 -3.72
CA ASP A 174 -14.66 19.42 -3.92
C ASP A 174 -13.91 20.30 -2.91
N TYR A 175 -12.81 20.93 -3.35
CA TYR A 175 -11.95 21.77 -2.52
C TYR A 175 -11.80 23.16 -3.13
N SER A 176 -11.66 24.17 -2.27
CA SER A 176 -11.45 25.57 -2.70
C SER A 176 -9.97 25.92 -2.91
N ALA A 177 -9.07 25.19 -2.25
CA ALA A 177 -7.64 25.40 -2.33
C ALA A 177 -6.86 24.09 -2.13
N LEU A 178 -5.65 24.07 -2.67
CA LEU A 178 -4.67 22.99 -2.56
C LEU A 178 -3.43 23.50 -1.82
N VAL A 179 -3.00 22.78 -0.79
CA VAL A 179 -1.68 22.96 -0.20
C VAL A 179 -0.67 22.17 -1.04
N GLU A 180 0.25 22.89 -1.66
CA GLU A 180 1.41 22.33 -2.37
C GLU A 180 2.66 22.48 -1.50
N MET A 181 3.52 21.46 -1.51
CA MET A 181 4.77 21.45 -0.77
C MET A 181 5.88 20.83 -1.62
N ARG A 182 7.08 21.41 -1.53
CA ARG A 182 8.31 20.89 -2.12
C ARG A 182 9.29 20.66 -0.98
N VAL A 183 9.60 19.41 -0.71
CA VAL A 183 10.63 19.05 0.27
C VAL A 183 12.00 19.22 -0.39
N GLU A 184 12.89 19.91 0.31
CA GLU A 184 14.30 20.05 -0.08
C GLU A 184 15.18 19.15 0.80
N ARG A 185 14.78 19.00 2.07
CA ARG A 185 15.44 18.13 3.04
C ARG A 185 14.46 17.61 4.07
N PHE A 186 14.58 16.32 4.44
CA PHE A 186 13.84 15.74 5.56
C PHE A 186 14.58 14.55 6.17
N ASP A 187 15.72 14.85 6.79
CA ASP A 187 16.66 13.87 7.32
C ASP A 187 17.53 14.48 8.44
N PRO A 188 18.17 13.64 9.28
CA PRO A 188 19.13 14.12 10.26
C PRO A 188 20.35 14.78 9.63
N ASP A 189 20.85 15.83 10.26
CA ASP A 189 22.15 16.44 9.98
C ASP A 189 23.29 15.72 10.72
N PRO A 190 24.56 16.06 10.43
CA PRO A 190 25.71 15.49 11.12
C PRO A 190 25.76 15.78 12.63
N SER A 191 25.03 16.79 13.11
CA SER A 191 24.91 17.13 14.53
C SER A 191 23.83 16.29 15.23
N GLY A 192 23.09 15.46 14.50
CA GLY A 192 22.01 14.62 15.01
C GLY A 192 20.66 15.33 15.11
N ASN A 193 20.54 16.58 14.64
CA ASN A 193 19.26 17.27 14.56
C ASN A 193 18.50 16.78 13.33
N LEU A 194 17.21 16.52 13.48
CA LEU A 194 16.37 16.37 12.31
C LEU A 194 16.12 17.73 11.66
N VAL A 195 16.38 17.81 10.35
CA VAL A 195 16.13 19.01 9.55
C VAL A 195 14.97 18.76 8.60
N LEU A 196 13.99 19.66 8.61
CA LEU A 196 12.99 19.83 7.56
C LEU A 196 13.23 21.16 6.85
N GLU A 197 13.55 21.12 5.57
CA GLU A 197 13.62 22.28 4.68
C GLU A 197 12.63 22.07 3.53
N CYS A 198 11.78 23.06 3.29
CA CYS A 198 10.77 22.98 2.25
C CYS A 198 10.29 24.37 1.81
N ALA A 199 9.64 24.38 0.66
CA ALA A 199 8.82 25.49 0.20
C ALA A 199 7.36 25.03 0.11
N TRP A 200 6.41 25.87 0.50
CA TRP A 200 4.98 25.54 0.43
C TRP A 200 4.11 26.72 -0.03
N LYS A 201 2.92 26.43 -0.56
CA LYS A 201 1.90 27.45 -0.86
C LYS A 201 0.48 26.90 -0.70
N LYS A 202 -0.48 27.80 -0.48
CA LYS A 202 -1.92 27.54 -0.58
C LYS A 202 -2.37 28.07 -1.94
N GLN A 203 -2.66 27.19 -2.89
CA GLN A 203 -3.08 27.49 -4.24
C GLN A 203 -4.61 27.44 -4.34
N PRO A 204 -5.31 28.58 -4.52
CA PRO A 204 -6.74 28.58 -4.78
C PRO A 204 -7.07 27.87 -6.10
N VAL A 205 -8.19 27.14 -6.14
CA VAL A 205 -8.68 26.48 -7.37
C VAL A 205 -9.15 27.50 -8.42
N SER A 206 -9.42 28.75 -8.00
CA SER A 206 -9.68 29.86 -8.93
C SER A 206 -8.50 30.19 -9.86
N GLY A 207 -7.30 29.65 -9.57
CA GLY A 207 -6.10 29.87 -10.38
C GLY A 207 -5.33 31.15 -10.05
N ALA A 208 -5.70 31.86 -8.97
CA ALA A 208 -4.92 33.00 -8.50
C ALA A 208 -3.50 32.56 -8.12
N ASP A 209 -2.48 33.22 -8.65
CA ASP A 209 -1.08 32.86 -8.34
C ASP A 209 -0.77 33.15 -6.87
N THR A 210 -0.14 32.19 -6.20
CA THR A 210 0.35 32.35 -4.83
C THR A 210 1.82 31.99 -4.74
N PRO A 211 2.65 32.89 -4.18
CA PRO A 211 4.09 32.63 -4.07
C PRO A 211 4.35 31.52 -3.06
N PHE A 212 5.41 30.74 -3.32
CA PHE A 212 5.95 29.80 -2.34
C PHE A 212 6.53 30.55 -1.14
N LYS A 213 6.27 30.01 0.05
CA LYS A 213 6.87 30.42 1.32
C LYS A 213 7.90 29.38 1.73
N SER A 214 9.11 29.82 2.04
CA SER A 214 10.15 28.95 2.57
C SER A 214 9.89 28.64 4.04
N PHE A 215 10.21 27.42 4.46
CA PHE A 215 10.15 26.98 5.85
C PHE A 215 11.33 26.08 6.16
N ARG A 216 11.96 26.33 7.31
CA ARG A 216 13.00 25.48 7.88
C ARG A 216 12.71 25.22 9.35
N ALA A 217 12.84 23.97 9.77
CA ALA A 217 12.81 23.58 11.16
C ALA A 217 13.95 22.61 11.47
N GLU A 218 14.59 22.85 12.61
CA GLU A 218 15.55 21.94 13.23
C GLU A 218 14.95 21.43 14.54
N VAL A 219 14.90 20.11 14.67
CA VAL A 219 14.33 19.43 15.83
C VAL A 219 15.39 18.50 16.40
N PRO A 220 15.84 18.72 17.65
CA PRO A 220 16.81 17.81 18.26
C PRO A 220 16.18 16.43 18.43
N VAL A 221 16.95 15.39 18.12
CA VAL A 221 16.54 14.01 18.39
C VAL A 221 16.76 13.73 19.87
N ASP A 222 15.69 13.32 20.57
CA ASP A 222 15.73 13.03 22.00
C ASP A 222 16.67 11.85 22.30
N PRO A 223 17.78 12.08 23.03
CA PRO A 223 18.77 11.04 23.30
C PRO A 223 18.28 10.00 24.33
N SER A 224 17.19 10.27 25.05
CA SER A 224 16.61 9.31 26.01
C SER A 224 15.81 8.20 25.32
N LYS A 225 15.45 8.38 24.04
CA LYS A 225 14.68 7.41 23.25
C LYS A 225 15.62 6.53 22.43
N ALA A 226 15.14 5.33 22.09
CA ALA A 226 15.82 4.50 21.10
C ALA A 226 16.04 5.32 19.80
N PRO A 227 17.20 5.20 19.13
CA PRO A 227 17.62 6.15 18.09
C PRO A 227 16.58 6.40 16.99
N MET A 228 15.96 5.32 16.48
CA MET A 228 14.95 5.44 15.43
C MET A 228 13.63 6.04 15.97
N THR A 229 13.19 5.63 17.15
CA THR A 229 11.99 6.19 17.80
C THR A 229 12.14 7.68 18.05
N GLY A 230 13.30 8.13 18.53
CA GLY A 230 13.62 9.55 18.70
C GLY A 230 13.59 10.32 17.37
N ARG A 231 14.17 9.73 16.31
CA ARG A 231 14.16 10.31 14.96
C ARG A 231 12.75 10.48 14.41
N ILE A 232 11.91 9.44 14.45
CA ILE A 232 10.52 9.51 13.97
C ILE A 232 9.72 10.54 14.77
N ALA A 233 9.91 10.59 16.10
CA ALA A 233 9.28 11.61 16.94
C ALA A 233 9.68 13.04 16.53
N ALA A 234 10.97 13.27 16.22
CA ALA A 234 11.44 14.55 15.70
C ALA A 234 10.80 14.88 14.34
N MET A 235 10.57 13.88 13.48
CA MET A 235 9.94 14.04 12.16
C MET A 235 8.49 14.47 12.28
N ASN A 236 7.77 13.84 13.19
CA ASN A 236 6.41 14.18 13.52
C ASN A 236 6.30 15.62 14.09
N GLU A 237 7.24 16.02 14.96
CA GLU A 237 7.27 17.39 15.50
C GLU A 237 7.64 18.43 14.44
N ALA A 238 8.59 18.15 13.53
CA ALA A 238 8.93 19.06 12.44
C ALA A 238 7.71 19.35 11.53
N LEU A 239 6.94 18.30 11.18
CA LEU A 239 5.69 18.45 10.43
C LEU A 239 4.61 19.18 11.24
N ALA A 240 4.55 19.01 12.56
CA ALA A 240 3.64 19.76 13.41
C ALA A 240 4.00 21.25 13.47
N ARG A 241 5.29 21.61 13.51
CA ARG A 241 5.74 23.02 13.41
C ARG A 241 5.34 23.64 12.08
N LEU A 242 5.54 22.92 10.97
CA LEU A 242 5.09 23.36 9.64
C LEU A 242 3.56 23.55 9.61
N ALA A 243 2.79 22.61 10.15
CA ALA A 243 1.34 22.72 10.20
C ALA A 243 0.87 23.94 11.03
N ARG A 244 1.53 24.25 12.16
CA ARG A 244 1.26 25.47 12.94
C ARG A 244 1.53 26.74 12.14
N GLU A 245 2.61 26.76 11.35
CA GLU A 245 2.93 27.89 10.48
C GLU A 245 1.90 28.07 9.36
N MET A 246 1.54 26.98 8.68
CA MET A 246 0.51 26.98 7.65
C MET A 246 -0.84 27.46 8.20
N ALA A 247 -1.26 26.97 9.38
CA ALA A 247 -2.53 27.31 10.00
C ALA A 247 -2.69 28.80 10.32
N ARG A 248 -1.60 29.57 10.49
CA ARG A 248 -1.67 31.03 10.66
C ARG A 248 -2.12 31.77 9.41
N GLY A 249 -1.97 31.16 8.23
CA GLY A 249 -2.36 31.71 6.94
C GLY A 249 -3.48 30.94 6.24
N LEU A 250 -4.08 29.96 6.92
CA LEU A 250 -5.28 29.26 6.45
C LEU A 250 -6.51 30.12 6.72
#